data_AF-A0A5T1AFJ1-F1
#
_entry.id   AF-A0A5T1AFJ1-F1
#
_cell.length_a   1.000
_cell.length_b   1.000
_cell.length_c   1.000
_cell.angle_alpha   90.00
_cell.angle_beta   90.00
_cell.angle_gamma   90.00
#
_symmetry.space_group_name_H-M   'P 1'
#
loop_
_entity.id
_entity.type
_entity.pdbx_description
1 polymer ?
#
loop_
_entity_poly.entity_id
_entity_poly.type
_entity_poly.pdbx_seq_one_letter_code
_entity_poly.pdbx_strand_id
1 'polypeptide(L)'
;MFMHGNLTHLILNMIVLFQFGRILESYLGALRFFLLYIIGGLMCSLLSAFYVYFSFYYFGGMINLVGASGAICVLMGYYAFLDKSSTKGLIVAILLMSFAPLLMGVNVAWYGHIFGFICGYFLGKLRRKI
;
A
#
# COMPACT_ATOMS: atom_id res chain seq x y z
N MET A 1 -5.57 7.23 3.11
CA MET A 1 -5.33 6.40 4.30
C MET A 1 -6.60 6.15 5.12
N PHE A 2 -7.34 7.18 5.55
CA PHE A 2 -8.48 6.98 6.47
C PHE A 2 -9.86 7.12 5.80
N MET A 3 -9.97 7.95 4.76
CA MET A 3 -11.20 8.09 3.99
C MET A 3 -11.38 6.91 3.02
N HIS A 4 -12.62 6.46 2.83
CA HIS A 4 -12.98 5.35 1.94
C HIS A 4 -14.22 5.72 1.11
N GLY A 5 -14.26 5.26 -0.14
CA GLY A 5 -15.34 5.60 -1.08
C GLY A 5 -16.65 4.84 -0.87
N ASN A 6 -16.62 3.69 -0.20
CA ASN A 6 -17.82 2.91 0.16
C ASN A 6 -17.51 1.90 1.26
N LEU A 7 -18.56 1.28 1.81
CA LEU A 7 -18.46 0.33 2.92
C LEU A 7 -17.68 -0.94 2.55
N THR A 8 -17.92 -1.51 1.36
CA THR A 8 -17.20 -2.71 0.90
C THR A 8 -15.70 -2.45 0.80
N HIS A 9 -15.30 -1.30 0.26
CA HIS A 9 -13.91 -0.89 0.16
C HIS A 9 -13.28 -0.69 1.55
N LEU A 10 -14.02 -0.12 2.50
CA LEU A 10 -13.56 -0.02 3.90
C LEU A 10 -13.34 -1.41 4.51
N ILE A 11 -14.34 -2.30 4.44
CA ILE A 11 -14.29 -3.63 5.05
C ILE A 11 -13.11 -4.44 4.49
N LEU A 12 -12.94 -4.47 3.16
CA LEU A 12 -11.85 -5.20 2.52
C LEU A 12 -10.48 -4.66 2.98
N ASN A 13 -10.31 -3.34 3.07
CA ASN A 13 -9.08 -2.76 3.60
C ASN A 13 -8.85 -3.16 5.06
N MET A 14 -9.89 -3.15 5.90
CA MET A 14 -9.75 -3.48 7.32
C MET A 14 -9.40 -4.96 7.54
N ILE A 15 -9.92 -5.87 6.72
CA ILE A 15 -9.55 -7.30 6.77
C ILE A 15 -8.06 -7.47 6.47
N VAL A 16 -7.57 -6.85 5.40
CA VAL A 16 -6.15 -6.97 5.01
C VAL A 16 -5.25 -6.24 6.01
N LEU A 17 -5.66 -5.06 6.49
CA LEU A 17 -4.95 -4.32 7.54
C LEU A 17 -4.86 -5.13 8.83
N PHE A 18 -5.94 -5.79 9.25
CA PHE A 18 -5.92 -6.64 10.43
C PHE A 18 -4.94 -7.80 10.26
N GLN A 19 -4.98 -8.49 9.11
CA GLN A 19 -4.10 -9.62 8.82
C GLN A 19 -2.61 -9.24 8.90
N PHE A 20 -2.17 -8.24 8.14
CA PHE A 20 -0.76 -7.83 8.12
C PHE A 20 -0.38 -7.00 9.33
N GLY A 21 -1.31 -6.18 9.83
CA GLY A 21 -1.11 -5.35 11.01
C GLY A 21 -0.82 -6.17 12.25
N ARG A 22 -1.59 -7.23 12.51
CA ARG A 22 -1.35 -8.13 13.65
C ARG A 22 0.02 -8.81 13.60
N ILE A 23 0.43 -9.26 12.41
CA ILE A 23 1.74 -9.92 12.21
C ILE A 23 2.89 -8.93 12.43
N LEU A 24 2.78 -7.73 11.87
CA LEU A 24 3.85 -6.74 11.97
C LEU A 24 3.89 -6.06 13.33
N GLU A 25 2.75 -5.82 13.97
CA GLU A 25 2.68 -5.29 15.32
C GLU A 25 3.32 -6.25 16.32
N SER A 26 3.06 -7.56 16.22
CA SER A 26 3.71 -8.54 17.10
C SER A 26 5.22 -8.61 16.88
N TYR A 27 5.68 -8.43 15.64
CA TYR A 27 7.11 -8.43 15.29
C TYR A 27 7.84 -7.12 15.64
N LEU A 28 7.17 -5.97 15.50
CA LEU A 28 7.78 -4.63 15.64
C LEU A 28 7.51 -3.98 17.00
N GLY A 29 6.42 -4.36 17.67
CA GLY A 29 5.79 -3.60 18.75
C GLY A 29 4.89 -2.48 18.22
N ALA A 30 3.91 -2.09 19.05
CA ALA A 30 2.85 -1.15 18.70
C ALA A 30 3.36 0.19 18.12
N LEU A 31 4.34 0.82 18.78
CA LEU A 31 4.85 2.14 18.34
C LEU A 31 5.51 2.07 16.95
N ARG A 32 6.36 1.06 16.71
CA ARG A 32 7.08 0.92 15.44
C ARG A 32 6.14 0.52 14.31
N PHE A 33 5.16 -0.33 14.60
CA PHE A 33 4.08 -0.63 13.65
C PHE A 33 3.28 0.63 13.28
N PHE A 34 2.88 1.42 14.28
CA PHE A 34 2.18 2.67 14.07
C PHE A 34 2.98 3.63 13.19
N LEU A 35 4.27 3.83 13.49
CA LEU A 35 5.15 4.68 12.68
C LEU A 35 5.33 4.13 11.26
N LEU A 36 5.47 2.81 11.08
CA LEU A 36 5.56 2.19 9.76
C LEU A 36 4.30 2.48 8.93
N TYR A 37 3.12 2.31 9.52
CA TYR A 37 1.85 2.57 8.85
C TYR A 37 1.69 4.04 8.49
N ILE A 38 1.92 4.96 9.43
CA ILE A 38 1.76 6.40 9.22
C ILE A 38 2.82 6.95 8.25
N ILE A 39 4.10 6.78 8.55
CA ILE A 39 5.18 7.36 7.74
C ILE A 39 5.20 6.70 6.36
N GLY A 40 5.11 5.38 6.28
CA GLY A 40 5.11 4.69 5.00
C GLY A 40 3.86 5.02 4.17
N GLY A 41 2.69 5.11 4.80
CA GLY A 41 1.46 5.53 4.14
C GLY A 41 1.52 6.97 3.62
N LEU A 42 2.15 7.89 4.37
CA LEU A 42 2.42 9.25 3.93
C LEU A 42 3.40 9.28 2.75
N MET A 43 4.50 8.53 2.79
CA MET A 43 5.45 8.42 1.67
C MET A 43 4.76 7.91 0.40
N CYS A 44 3.95 6.85 0.52
CA CYS A 44 3.15 6.32 -0.57
C CYS A 44 2.18 7.38 -1.13
N SER A 45 1.52 8.14 -0.24
CA SER A 45 0.57 9.19 -0.62
C SER A 45 1.26 10.34 -1.35
N LEU A 46 2.47 10.73 -0.93
CA LEU A 46 3.28 11.76 -1.59
C LEU A 46 3.72 11.33 -2.99
N LEU A 47 4.22 10.10 -3.14
CA LEU A 47 4.59 9.56 -4.46
C LEU A 47 3.37 9.47 -5.39
N SER A 48 2.23 9.05 -4.84
CA SER A 48 0.96 8.98 -5.56
C SER A 48 0.48 10.36 -5.98
N ALA A 49 0.59 11.38 -5.12
CA ALA A 49 0.24 12.76 -5.44
C ALA A 49 1.13 13.34 -6.54
N PHE A 50 2.44 13.07 -6.50
CA PHE A 50 3.36 13.47 -7.56
C PHE A 50 2.99 12.84 -8.90
N TYR A 51 2.66 11.55 -8.91
CA TYR A 51 2.20 10.86 -10.11
C TYR A 51 0.90 11.44 -10.66
N VAL A 52 -0.10 11.68 -9.80
CA VAL A 52 -1.39 12.27 -10.21
C VAL A 52 -1.19 13.68 -10.76
N TYR A 53 -0.37 14.51 -10.12
CA TYR A 53 -0.05 15.85 -10.60
C TYR A 53 0.56 15.83 -12.01
N PHE A 54 1.56 14.97 -12.22
CA PHE A 54 2.18 14.81 -13.54
C PHE A 54 1.15 14.29 -14.57
N SER A 55 0.37 13.28 -14.20
CA SER A 55 -0.65 12.71 -15.09
C SER A 55 -1.72 13.74 -15.50
N PHE A 56 -2.16 14.57 -14.55
CA PHE A 56 -3.09 15.65 -14.81
C PHE A 56 -2.50 16.70 -15.76
N TYR A 57 -1.25 17.13 -15.52
CA TYR A 57 -0.60 18.16 -16.34
C TYR A 57 -0.39 17.73 -17.80
N TYR A 58 0.01 16.48 -18.03
CA TYR A 58 0.36 16.00 -19.38
C TYR A 58 -0.79 15.29 -20.11
N PHE A 59 -1.74 14.71 -19.40
CA PHE A 59 -2.78 13.86 -19.98
C PHE A 59 -4.21 14.26 -19.56
N GLY A 60 -4.37 15.29 -18.71
CA GLY A 60 -5.68 15.80 -18.28
C GLY A 60 -6.49 14.84 -17.38
N GLY A 61 -5.90 13.73 -16.94
CA GLY A 61 -6.59 12.73 -16.13
C GLY A 61 -6.78 13.19 -14.69
N MET A 62 -8.04 13.21 -14.21
CA MET A 62 -8.34 13.32 -12.78
C MET A 62 -8.59 11.93 -12.19
N ILE A 63 -7.71 11.50 -11.28
CA ILE A 63 -7.85 10.22 -10.58
C ILE A 63 -7.89 10.48 -9.08
N ASN A 64 -8.96 10.01 -8.44
CA ASN A 64 -9.13 10.16 -7.00
C ASN A 64 -8.29 9.12 -6.25
N LEU A 65 -7.46 9.58 -5.32
CA LEU A 65 -6.70 8.75 -4.40
C LEU A 65 -7.45 8.67 -3.06
N VAL A 66 -8.11 7.55 -2.79
CA VAL A 66 -8.86 7.34 -1.53
C VAL A 66 -8.71 5.90 -1.05
N GLY A 67 -8.68 5.69 0.28
CA GLY A 67 -8.55 4.38 0.90
C GLY A 67 -7.25 4.17 1.69
N ALA A 68 -7.19 3.05 2.41
CA ALA A 68 -6.02 2.60 3.17
C ALA A 68 -5.05 1.73 2.35
N SER A 69 -5.45 1.25 1.18
CA SER A 69 -4.75 0.20 0.41
C SER A 69 -3.28 0.50 0.13
N GLY A 70 -2.90 1.75 -0.21
CA GLY A 70 -1.50 2.12 -0.39
C GLY A 70 -0.65 1.95 0.87
N ALA A 71 -1.17 2.33 2.04
CA ALA A 71 -0.48 2.11 3.32
C ALA A 71 -0.45 0.62 3.71
N ILE A 72 -1.48 -0.14 3.36
CA ILE A 72 -1.49 -1.60 3.53
C ILE A 72 -0.41 -2.25 2.63
N CYS A 73 -0.23 -1.77 1.40
CA CYS A 73 0.84 -2.24 0.52
C CYS A 73 2.23 -1.97 1.12
N VAL A 74 2.42 -0.90 1.90
CA VAL A 74 3.65 -0.70 2.69
C VAL A 74 3.85 -1.84 3.68
N LEU A 75 2.82 -2.24 4.40
CA LEU A 75 2.89 -3.38 5.31
C LEU A 75 3.23 -4.67 4.57
N MET A 76 2.58 -4.93 3.44
CA MET A 76 2.88 -6.10 2.59
C MET A 76 4.31 -6.08 2.06
N GLY A 77 4.83 -4.92 1.65
CA GLY A 77 6.20 -4.75 1.19
C GLY A 77 7.21 -4.99 2.30
N TYR A 78 6.94 -4.46 3.49
CA TYR A 78 7.76 -4.69 4.68
C TYR A 78 7.77 -6.18 5.04
N TYR A 79 6.60 -6.82 5.04
CA TYR A 79 6.48 -8.25 5.31
C TYR A 79 7.19 -9.09 4.24
N ALA A 80 7.11 -8.73 2.96
CA ALA A 80 7.85 -9.38 1.89
C ALA A 80 9.37 -9.31 2.07
N PHE A 81 9.88 -8.27 2.75
CA PHE A 81 11.29 -8.21 3.13
C PHE A 81 11.63 -9.17 4.28
N LEU A 82 10.73 -9.31 5.27
CA LEU A 82 10.91 -10.22 6.41
C LEU A 82 10.82 -11.68 5.99
N ASP A 83 9.80 -12.04 5.23
CA ASP A 83 9.55 -13.40 4.75
C ASP A 83 9.63 -13.47 3.22
N LYS A 84 10.83 -13.85 2.75
CA LYS A 84 11.11 -13.98 1.32
C LYS A 84 10.33 -15.10 0.63
N SER A 85 9.83 -16.08 1.39
CA SER A 85 9.05 -17.18 0.82
C SER A 85 7.67 -16.70 0.35
N SER A 86 7.07 -15.76 1.09
CA SER A 86 5.78 -15.14 0.76
C SER A 86 5.86 -14.11 -0.38
N THR A 87 7.03 -13.57 -0.71
CA THR A 87 7.20 -12.43 -1.62
C THR A 87 6.52 -12.64 -2.98
N LYS A 88 6.67 -13.82 -3.59
CA LYS A 88 6.06 -14.11 -4.91
C LYS A 88 4.53 -14.03 -4.84
N GLY A 89 3.94 -14.61 -3.80
CA GLY A 89 2.49 -14.56 -3.57
C GLY A 89 1.99 -13.13 -3.36
N LEU A 90 2.74 -12.32 -2.61
CA LEU A 90 2.39 -10.90 -2.37
C LEU A 90 2.49 -10.06 -3.64
N ILE A 91 3.50 -10.29 -4.48
CA ILE A 91 3.61 -9.64 -5.79
C ILE A 91 2.40 -9.98 -6.65
N VAL A 92 2.02 -11.27 -6.73
CA VAL A 92 0.82 -11.70 -7.47
C VAL A 92 -0.44 -11.02 -6.90
N ALA A 93 -0.61 -11.00 -5.58
CA ALA A 93 -1.74 -10.34 -4.93
C ALA A 93 -1.81 -8.85 -5.30
N ILE A 94 -0.68 -8.15 -5.30
CA ILE A 94 -0.60 -6.73 -5.66
C ILE A 94 -0.94 -6.50 -7.13
N LEU A 95 -0.44 -7.35 -8.03
CA LEU A 95 -0.77 -7.25 -9.44
C LEU A 95 -2.27 -7.49 -9.68
N LEU A 96 -2.86 -8.50 -9.04
CA LEU A 96 -4.28 -8.79 -9.14
C LEU A 96 -5.14 -7.64 -8.61
N MET A 97 -4.88 -7.16 -7.39
CA MET A 97 -5.66 -6.04 -6.81
C MET A 97 -5.48 -4.72 -7.57
N SER A 98 -4.38 -4.55 -8.30
CA SER A 98 -4.08 -3.34 -9.07
C SER A 98 -4.70 -3.36 -10.46
N PHE A 99 -4.60 -4.49 -11.17
CA PHE A 99 -4.93 -4.56 -12.59
C PHE A 99 -6.23 -5.33 -12.87
N ALA A 100 -6.66 -6.27 -12.03
CA ALA A 100 -7.92 -6.97 -12.25
C ALA A 100 -9.14 -6.03 -12.25
N PRO A 101 -9.27 -5.07 -11.31
CA PRO A 101 -10.35 -4.07 -11.37
C PRO A 101 -10.28 -3.19 -12.63
N LEU A 102 -9.06 -2.85 -13.06
CA LEU A 102 -8.83 -2.03 -14.26
C LEU A 102 -9.34 -2.74 -15.52
N LEU A 103 -9.12 -4.04 -15.64
CA LEU A 103 -9.66 -4.87 -16.73
C LEU A 103 -11.19 -4.94 -16.72
N MET A 104 -11.82 -4.73 -15.57
CA MET A 104 -13.28 -4.67 -15.40
C MET A 104 -13.85 -3.25 -15.55
N GLY A 105 -13.03 -2.28 -15.96
CA GLY A 105 -13.43 -0.88 -16.12
C GLY A 105 -13.55 -0.09 -14.81
N VAL A 106 -13.10 -0.66 -13.69
CA VAL A 106 -13.06 0.03 -12.39
C VAL A 106 -11.71 0.72 -12.23
N ASN A 107 -11.73 2.05 -12.19
CA ASN A 107 -10.50 2.82 -11.97
C ASN A 107 -10.08 2.73 -10.49
N VAL A 108 -8.90 2.16 -10.26
CA VAL A 108 -8.28 2.01 -8.93
C VAL A 108 -6.91 2.67 -8.99
N ALA A 109 -6.48 3.27 -7.87
CA ALA A 109 -5.16 3.89 -7.73
C ALA A 109 -4.03 2.85 -7.67
N TRP A 110 -3.86 2.08 -8.76
CA TRP A 110 -2.89 0.99 -8.91
C TRP A 110 -1.45 1.43 -8.61
N TYR A 111 -1.10 2.66 -8.97
CA TYR A 111 0.19 3.27 -8.66
C TYR A 111 0.44 3.36 -7.15
N GLY A 112 -0.59 3.64 -6.35
CA GLY A 112 -0.49 3.66 -4.89
C GLY A 112 -0.17 2.28 -4.32
N HIS A 113 -0.66 1.21 -4.92
CA HIS A 113 -0.30 -0.15 -4.49
C HIS A 113 1.17 -0.47 -4.74
N ILE A 114 1.66 -0.11 -5.93
CA ILE A 114 3.05 -0.33 -6.32
C ILE A 114 4.01 0.51 -5.48
N PHE A 115 3.75 1.82 -5.35
CA PHE A 115 4.56 2.71 -4.52
C PHE A 115 4.57 2.27 -3.06
N GLY A 116 3.41 1.90 -2.51
CA GLY A 116 3.30 1.38 -1.16
C GLY A 116 4.20 0.17 -0.94
N PHE A 117 4.10 -0.85 -1.80
CA PHE A 117 4.91 -2.06 -1.67
C PHE A 117 6.41 -1.80 -1.78
N ILE A 118 6.82 -0.98 -2.75
CA ILE A 118 8.22 -0.59 -2.92
C ILE A 118 8.73 0.14 -1.66
N CYS A 119 8.00 1.15 -1.18
CA CYS A 119 8.36 1.88 0.04
C CYS A 119 8.49 0.93 1.24
N GLY A 120 7.53 0.04 1.44
CA GLY A 120 7.54 -0.94 2.53
C GLY A 120 8.76 -1.85 2.50
N TYR A 121 9.08 -2.41 1.33
CA TYR A 121 10.23 -3.29 1.15
C TYR A 121 11.55 -2.57 1.46
N PHE A 122 11.71 -1.33 0.98
CA PHE A 122 12.89 -0.52 1.27
C PHE A 122 13.00 -0.10 2.73
N LEU A 123 11.89 0.23 3.40
CA LEU A 123 11.86 0.52 4.84
C LEU A 123 12.30 -0.70 5.66
N GLY A 124 11.88 -1.91 5.27
CA GLY A 124 12.39 -3.16 5.85
C GLY A 124 13.91 -3.29 5.72
N LYS A 125 14.43 -3.03 4.52
CA LYS A 125 15.87 -3.07 4.23
C LYS A 125 16.68 -2.05 5.03
N LEU A 126 16.16 -0.83 5.21
CA LEU A 126 16.83 0.25 5.95
C LEU A 126 16.97 -0.11 7.43
N ARG A 127 15.92 -0.65 8.06
CA ARG A 127 15.95 -1.03 9.48
C ARG A 127 17.03 -2.07 9.79
N ARG A 128 17.29 -3.05 8.91
CA ARG A 128 18.30 -4.09 9.16
C ARG A 128 19.74 -3.56 9.23
N LYS A 129 19.99 -2.35 8.74
CA LYS A 129 21.33 -1.73 8.73
C LYS A 129 21.65 -0.92 9.98
N ILE A 130 20.66 -0.70 10.85
CA ILE A 130 20.77 0.00 12.14
C ILE A 130 20.70 -1.05 13.25
#